data_AF-A0A8B7J7D3-F1
#
_entry.id   AF-A0A8B7J7D3-F1
#
_cell.length_a   1.000
_cell.length_b   1.000
_cell.length_c   1.000
_cell.angle_alpha   90.00
_cell.angle_beta   90.00
_cell.angle_gamma   90.00
#
_symmetry.space_group_name_H-M   'P 1'
#
loop_
_entity.id
_entity.type
_entity.pdbx_description
1 polymer ?
#
loop_
_entity_poly.entity_id
_entity_poly.type
_entity_poly.pdbx_seq_one_letter_code
_entity_poly.pdbx_strand_id
1 'polypeptide(L)'
;MWLTERAYRKRLQYFKDHNEEIVKIQAFLRANKAREDYRTLIGAENPPLTVLHKFAYLLDQSDLDFQEELEVTRLREEVVTKIRSNQQLEKDLNLMDIKIGLLVKNRITLQVSRLCSSTLGSMH
;
A
#
# COMPACT_ATOMS: atom_id res chain seq x y z
N MET A 1 23.41 14.61 60.11
CA MET A 1 23.71 14.33 58.69
C MET A 1 24.00 12.86 58.41
N TRP A 2 24.74 12.13 59.26
CA TRP A 2 25.07 10.73 58.97
C TRP A 2 23.88 9.75 59.04
N LEU A 3 22.97 9.94 60.00
CA LEU A 3 21.78 9.10 60.17
C LEU A 3 20.82 9.17 58.97
N THR A 4 20.66 10.36 58.38
CA THR A 4 19.80 10.60 57.21
C THR A 4 20.38 9.94 55.96
N GLU A 5 21.70 10.02 55.78
CA GLU A 5 22.39 9.36 54.66
C GLU A 5 22.28 7.83 54.77
N ARG A 6 22.48 7.28 55.97
CA ARG A 6 22.33 5.84 56.22
C ARG A 6 20.90 5.35 55.96
N ALA A 7 19.90 6.12 56.37
CA ALA A 7 18.49 5.80 56.10
C ALA A 7 18.16 5.84 54.61
N TYR A 8 18.67 6.85 53.88
CA TYR A 8 18.51 6.95 52.42
C TYR A 8 19.15 5.76 51.69
N ARG A 9 20.39 5.39 52.05
CA ARG A 9 21.07 4.23 51.45
C ARG A 9 20.32 2.92 51.69
N LYS A 10 19.74 2.72 52.89
CA LYS A 10 18.88 1.56 53.18
C LYS A 10 17.64 1.52 52.29
N ARG A 11 16.97 2.67 52.11
CA ARG A 11 15.78 2.77 51.24
C ARG A 11 16.14 2.52 49.77
N LEU A 12 17.28 3.03 49.33
CA LEU A 12 17.77 2.78 47.97
C LEU A 12 18.07 1.29 47.77
N GLN A 13 18.71 0.63 48.74
CA GLN A 13 18.95 -0.81 48.67
C GLN A 13 17.63 -1.59 48.64
N TYR A 14 16.66 -1.23 49.49
CA TYR A 14 15.33 -1.83 49.46
C TYR A 14 14.66 -1.75 48.08
N PHE A 15 14.74 -0.59 47.41
CA PHE A 15 14.19 -0.46 46.05
C PHE A 15 14.97 -1.26 45.00
N LYS A 16 16.28 -1.41 45.17
CA LYS A 16 17.10 -2.27 44.28
C LYS A 16 16.73 -3.74 44.45
N ASP A 17 16.55 -4.17 45.70
CA ASP A 17 16.23 -5.56 46.04
C ASP A 17 14.81 -5.94 45.58
N HIS A 18 13.87 -4.97 45.48
CA HIS A 18 12.47 -5.19 45.08
C HIS A 18 12.12 -4.57 43.71
N ASN A 19 13.10 -4.45 42.82
CA ASN A 19 12.90 -3.75 41.55
C ASN A 19 11.82 -4.42 40.68
N GLU A 20 11.72 -5.74 40.69
CA GLU A 20 10.72 -6.48 39.91
C GLU A 20 9.29 -6.20 40.38
N GLU A 21 9.05 -6.20 41.69
CA GLU A 21 7.74 -5.90 42.28
C GLU A 21 7.34 -4.45 41.98
N ILE A 22 8.30 -3.52 42.06
CA ILE A 22 8.07 -2.12 41.74
C ILE A 22 7.65 -1.97 40.29
N VAL A 23 8.35 -2.62 39.34
CA VAL A 23 7.99 -2.58 37.92
C VAL A 23 6.59 -3.17 37.70
N LYS A 24 6.23 -4.27 38.36
CA LYS A 24 4.89 -4.87 38.30
C LYS A 24 3.80 -3.90 38.78
N ILE A 25 4.00 -3.28 39.96
CA ILE A 25 3.07 -2.31 40.52
C ILE A 25 2.95 -1.08 39.60
N GLN A 26 4.07 -0.56 39.09
CA GLN A 26 4.06 0.56 38.16
C GLN A 26 3.34 0.23 36.86
N ALA A 27 3.56 -0.96 36.29
CA ALA A 27 2.88 -1.41 35.09
C ALA A 27 1.36 -1.50 35.32
N PHE A 28 0.93 -2.08 36.45
CA PHE A 28 -0.47 -2.14 36.83
C PHE A 28 -1.10 -0.75 36.94
N LEU A 29 -0.44 0.19 37.62
CA LEU A 29 -0.93 1.56 37.77
C LEU A 29 -1.01 2.29 36.42
N ARG A 30 0.00 2.15 35.55
CA ARG A 30 -0.02 2.72 34.20
C ARG A 30 -1.17 2.17 33.36
N ALA A 31 -1.38 0.85 33.41
CA ALA A 31 -2.48 0.19 32.69
C ALA A 31 -3.85 0.65 33.21
N ASN A 32 -4.02 0.75 34.53
CA ASN A 32 -5.28 1.20 35.11
C ASN A 32 -5.59 2.66 34.74
N LYS A 33 -4.57 3.54 34.77
CA LYS A 33 -4.70 4.93 34.32
C LYS A 33 -5.08 5.03 32.85
N ALA A 34 -4.42 4.27 31.97
CA ALA A 34 -4.76 4.25 30.54
C ALA A 34 -6.19 3.75 30.29
N ARG A 35 -6.65 2.76 31.07
CA ARG A 35 -8.03 2.26 31.01
C ARG A 35 -9.05 3.30 31.46
N GLU A 36 -8.73 4.06 32.50
CA GLU A 36 -9.57 5.16 32.97
C GLU A 36 -9.64 6.28 31.94
N ASP A 37 -8.49 6.71 31.39
CA ASP A 37 -8.42 7.68 30.29
C ASP A 37 -9.31 7.25 29.10
N TYR A 38 -9.26 5.97 28.70
CA TYR A 38 -10.10 5.43 27.63
C TYR A 38 -11.60 5.44 27.99
N ARG A 39 -11.96 5.05 29.21
CA ARG A 39 -13.35 5.10 29.69
C ARG A 39 -13.90 6.52 29.69
N THR A 40 -13.08 7.49 30.10
CA THR A 40 -13.44 8.91 30.04
C THR A 40 -13.63 9.38 28.61
N LEU A 41 -12.75 8.97 27.68
CA LEU A 41 -12.87 9.32 26.26
C LEU A 41 -14.22 8.87 25.65
N ILE A 42 -14.62 7.62 25.92
CA ILE A 42 -15.82 7.02 25.31
C ILE A 42 -17.12 7.38 26.06
N GLY A 43 -17.04 7.58 27.38
CA GLY A 43 -18.21 7.70 28.24
C GLY A 43 -18.58 9.12 28.66
N ALA A 44 -17.68 10.10 28.52
CA ALA A 44 -17.97 11.49 28.89
C ALA A 44 -18.56 12.26 27.71
N GLU A 45 -19.59 13.07 27.98
CA GLU A 45 -20.16 14.00 26.98
C GLU A 45 -19.13 15.05 26.53
N ASN A 46 -18.28 15.49 27.46
CA ASN A 46 -17.20 16.45 27.22
C ASN A 46 -15.90 15.98 27.91
N PRO A 47 -15.11 15.08 27.28
CA PRO A 47 -13.87 14.59 27.87
C PRO A 47 -12.80 15.71 27.96
N PRO A 48 -11.93 15.70 28.99
CA PRO A 48 -10.86 16.68 29.12
C PRO A 48 -9.88 16.64 27.93
N LEU A 49 -9.38 17.80 27.50
CA LEU A 49 -8.45 17.92 26.36
C LEU A 49 -7.21 17.03 26.51
N THR A 50 -6.68 16.88 27.72
CA THR A 50 -5.52 16.01 28.00
C THR A 50 -5.80 14.54 27.69
N VAL A 51 -7.05 14.09 27.86
CA VAL A 51 -7.47 12.73 27.51
C VAL A 51 -7.60 12.62 25.99
N LEU A 52 -8.27 13.59 25.35
CA LEU A 52 -8.42 13.63 23.88
C LEU A 52 -7.07 13.60 23.17
N HIS A 53 -6.12 14.43 23.60
CA HIS A 53 -4.79 14.54 22.98
C HIS A 53 -4.02 13.21 23.02
N LYS A 54 -4.21 12.38 24.07
CA LYS A 54 -3.56 11.06 24.16
C LYS A 54 -4.05 10.09 23.10
N PHE A 55 -5.24 10.29 22.53
CA PHE A 55 -5.84 9.38 21.55
C PHE A 55 -6.06 10.04 20.20
N ALA A 56 -5.69 11.32 20.03
CA ALA A 56 -5.89 12.07 18.79
C ALA A 56 -5.24 11.40 17.58
N TYR A 57 -4.10 10.73 17.76
CA TYR A 57 -3.44 9.97 16.70
C TYR A 57 -4.28 8.81 16.15
N LEU A 58 -5.25 8.29 16.93
CA LEU A 58 -6.17 7.24 16.47
C LEU A 58 -7.24 7.79 15.53
N LEU A 59 -7.49 9.10 15.56
CA LEU A 59 -8.40 9.77 14.64
C LEU A 59 -7.69 10.11 13.31
N ASP A 60 -6.38 10.35 13.35
CA ASP A 60 -5.57 10.66 12.17
C ASP A 60 -5.38 9.45 11.23
N GLN A 61 -5.37 8.22 11.78
CA GLN A 61 -5.22 6.99 10.98
C GLN A 61 -6.42 6.71 10.05
N SER A 62 -7.65 7.09 10.43
CA SER A 62 -8.81 6.76 9.60
C SER A 62 -8.85 7.51 8.27
N ASP A 63 -8.38 8.76 8.24
CA ASP A 63 -8.40 9.59 7.02
C ASP A 63 -7.30 9.16 6.04
N LEU A 64 -6.13 8.79 6.55
CA LEU A 64 -5.02 8.27 5.75
C LEU A 64 -5.38 6.90 5.14
N ASP A 65 -5.88 5.96 5.96
CA ASP A 65 -6.27 4.63 5.49
C ASP A 65 -7.37 4.72 4.40
N PHE A 66 -8.31 5.66 4.55
CA PHE A 66 -9.36 5.92 3.56
C PHE A 66 -8.80 6.47 2.23
N GLN A 67 -7.83 7.39 2.30
CA GLN A 67 -7.16 7.92 1.10
C GLN A 67 -6.33 6.85 0.38
N GLU A 68 -5.65 5.98 1.13
CA GLU A 68 -4.91 4.86 0.55
C GLU A 68 -5.86 3.86 -0.14
N GLU A 69 -6.99 3.53 0.49
CA GLU A 69 -7.99 2.63 -0.09
C GLU A 69 -8.64 3.21 -1.36
N LEU A 70 -8.89 4.52 -1.37
CA LEU A 70 -9.39 5.23 -2.54
C LEU A 70 -8.38 5.19 -3.70
N GLU A 71 -7.10 5.45 -3.40
CA GLU A 71 -6.05 5.44 -4.42
C GLU A 71 -5.81 4.03 -4.99
N VAL A 72 -5.86 2.99 -4.15
CA VAL A 72 -5.80 1.59 -4.62
C VAL A 72 -6.96 1.29 -5.56
N THR A 73 -8.17 1.76 -5.24
CA THR A 73 -9.35 1.56 -6.09
C THR A 73 -9.20 2.28 -7.43
N ARG A 74 -8.75 3.54 -7.41
CA ARG A 74 -8.46 4.33 -8.62
C ARG A 74 -7.42 3.63 -9.52
N LEU A 75 -6.33 3.14 -8.93
CA LEU A 75 -5.28 2.42 -9.66
C LEU A 75 -5.80 1.13 -10.28
N ARG A 76 -6.66 0.38 -9.59
CA ARG A 76 -7.29 -0.83 -10.14
C ARG A 76 -8.15 -0.51 -11.37
N GLU A 77 -8.93 0.55 -11.33
CA GLU A 77 -9.73 1.00 -12.48
C GLU A 77 -8.86 1.42 -13.67
N GLU A 78 -7.76 2.14 -13.41
CA GLU A 78 -6.81 2.55 -14.45
C GLU A 78 -6.15 1.33 -15.11
N VAL A 79 -5.75 0.34 -14.31
CA VAL A 79 -5.17 -0.92 -14.82
C VAL A 79 -6.16 -1.67 -15.71
N VAL A 80 -7.42 -1.82 -15.29
CA VAL A 80 -8.45 -2.50 -16.10
C VAL A 80 -8.67 -1.76 -17.43
N THR A 81 -8.70 -0.43 -17.39
CA THR A 81 -8.87 0.40 -18.59
C THR A 81 -7.68 0.23 -19.54
N LYS A 82 -6.45 0.26 -19.02
CA LYS A 82 -5.23 0.02 -19.81
C LYS A 82 -5.18 -1.37 -20.39
N ILE A 83 -5.58 -2.40 -19.65
CA ILE A 83 -5.66 -3.78 -20.16
C ILE A 83 -6.63 -3.85 -21.35
N ARG A 84 -7.83 -3.28 -21.22
CA ARG A 84 -8.82 -3.27 -22.33
C ARG A 84 -8.29 -2.52 -23.56
N SER A 85 -7.62 -1.39 -23.35
CA SER A 85 -6.99 -0.63 -24.45
C SER A 85 -5.88 -1.43 -25.13
N ASN A 86 -5.01 -2.09 -24.36
CA ASN A 86 -3.94 -2.93 -24.92
C ASN A 86 -4.50 -4.12 -25.71
N GLN A 87 -5.54 -4.78 -25.19
CA GLN A 87 -6.20 -5.88 -25.91
C GLN A 87 -6.81 -5.42 -27.24
N GLN A 88 -7.29 -4.18 -27.32
CA GLN A 88 -7.77 -3.64 -28.59
C GLN A 88 -6.62 -3.37 -29.57
N LEU A 89 -5.53 -2.79 -29.09
CA LEU A 89 -4.33 -2.56 -29.91
C LEU A 89 -3.73 -3.87 -30.43
N GLU A 90 -3.71 -4.93 -29.64
CA GLU A 90 -3.28 -6.27 -30.08
C GLU A 90 -4.16 -6.82 -31.21
N LYS A 91 -5.48 -6.62 -31.15
CA LYS A 91 -6.39 -7.02 -32.23
C LYS A 91 -6.11 -6.23 -33.51
N ASP A 92 -5.87 -4.92 -33.38
CA ASP A 92 -5.59 -4.05 -34.51
C ASP A 92 -4.25 -4.42 -35.18
N LEU A 93 -3.22 -4.75 -34.38
CA LEU A 93 -1.94 -5.26 -34.87
C LEU A 93 -2.08 -6.59 -35.61
N ASN A 94 -2.84 -7.55 -35.06
CA ASN A 94 -3.10 -8.83 -35.74
C ASN A 94 -3.76 -8.63 -37.12
N LEU A 95 -4.68 -7.67 -37.22
CA LEU A 95 -5.32 -7.32 -38.48
C LEU A 95 -4.33 -6.66 -39.47
N MET A 96 -3.39 -5.85 -38.99
CA MET A 96 -2.30 -5.31 -39.80
C MET A 96 -1.39 -6.42 -40.33
N ASP A 97 -1.03 -7.41 -39.51
CA ASP A 97 -0.18 -8.52 -39.91
C ASP A 97 -0.83 -9.37 -41.02
N ILE A 98 -2.13 -9.64 -40.90
CA ILE A 98 -2.89 -10.32 -41.96
C ILE A 98 -2.84 -9.50 -43.26
N LYS A 99 -3.06 -8.18 -43.18
CA LYS A 99 -2.99 -7.29 -44.35
C LYS A 99 -1.61 -7.27 -44.97
N ILE A 100 -0.55 -7.19 -44.18
CA ILE A 100 0.84 -7.26 -44.64
C ILE A 100 1.08 -8.58 -45.37
N GLY A 101 0.65 -9.71 -44.77
CA GLY A 101 0.76 -11.03 -45.39
C GLY A 101 0.07 -11.11 -46.75
N LEU A 102 -1.14 -10.56 -46.87
CA LEU A 102 -1.86 -10.49 -48.15
C LEU A 102 -1.15 -9.62 -49.18
N LEU A 103 -0.62 -8.45 -48.78
CA LEU A 103 0.12 -7.58 -49.67
C LEU A 103 1.41 -8.23 -50.17
N VAL A 104 2.15 -8.92 -49.30
CA VAL A 104 3.35 -9.68 -49.68
C VAL A 104 2.99 -10.79 -50.67
N LYS A 105 1.92 -11.57 -50.40
CA LYS A 105 1.44 -12.61 -51.31
C LYS A 105 1.07 -12.04 -52.68
N ASN A 106 0.32 -10.93 -52.71
CA ASN A 106 -0.07 -10.25 -53.94
C ASN A 106 1.16 -9.79 -54.75
N ARG A 107 2.18 -9.23 -54.09
CA ARG A 107 3.43 -8.84 -54.75
C ARG A 107 4.11 -10.04 -55.40
N ILE A 108 4.24 -11.16 -54.68
CA ILE A 108 4.85 -12.40 -55.20
C ILE A 108 4.08 -12.89 -56.43
N THR A 109 2.74 -12.96 -56.36
CA THR A 109 1.90 -13.40 -57.48
C THR A 109 2.09 -12.53 -58.72
N LEU A 110 2.14 -11.20 -58.56
CA LEU A 110 2.37 -10.28 -59.68
C LEU A 110 3.77 -10.42 -60.29
N GLN A 111 4.80 -10.64 -59.46
CA GLN A 111 6.17 -10.88 -59.93
C GLN A 111 6.27 -12.17 -60.74
N VAL A 112 5.68 -13.27 -60.25
CA VAL A 112 5.66 -14.57 -60.95
C VAL A 112 4.91 -14.45 -62.29
N SER A 113 3.76 -13.77 -62.30
CA SER A 113 3.00 -13.54 -63.53
C SER A 113 3.81 -12.76 -64.58
N ARG A 114 4.49 -11.67 -64.18
CA ARG A 114 5.40 -10.94 -65.09
C ARG A 114 6.53 -11.82 -65.63
N LEU A 115 7.12 -12.65 -64.77
CA LEU A 115 8.20 -13.55 -65.18
C LEU A 115 7.69 -14.52 -66.26
N CYS A 116 6.54 -15.15 -66.05
CA CYS A 116 5.89 -16.02 -67.03
C CYS A 116 5.57 -15.29 -68.34
N SER A 117 5.07 -14.05 -68.29
CA SER A 117 4.80 -13.27 -69.50
C SER A 117 6.09 -12.94 -70.26
N SER A 118 7.19 -12.64 -69.56
CA SER A 118 8.48 -12.36 -70.19
C SER A 118 9.14 -13.58 -70.84
N THR A 119 9.01 -14.77 -70.22
CA THR A 119 9.50 -16.02 -70.83
C THR A 119 8.64 -16.44 -72.03
N LEU A 120 7.32 -16.29 -71.96
CA LEU A 120 6.43 -16.56 -73.10
C LEU A 120 6.69 -15.62 -74.27
N GLY A 121 6.94 -14.32 -74.02
CA GLY A 121 7.30 -13.35 -75.06
C GLY A 121 8.69 -13.55 -75.67
N SER A 122 9.59 -14.27 -74.98
CA SER A 122 10.93 -14.63 -75.49
C SER A 122 10.91 -15.91 -76.34
N MET A 123 9.82 -16.68 -76.33
CA MET A 123 9.67 -17.93 -77.09
C MET A 123 8.96 -17.74 -78.44
N HIS A 124 8.69 -16.49 -78.84
CA HIS A 124 8.00 -16.13 -80.07
C HIS A 124 8.83 -15.16 -80.91
#